data_AF-A0A7J3T3G2-F1
#
_entry.id   AF-A0A7J3T3G2-F1
#
_cell.length_a   1.000
_cell.length_b   1.000
_cell.length_c   1.000
_cell.angle_alpha   90.00
_cell.angle_beta   90.00
_cell.angle_gamma   90.00
#
_symmetry.space_group_name_H-M   'P 1'
#
loop_
_entity.id
_entity.type
_entity.pdbx_description
1 polymer ?
#
loop_
_entity_poly.entity_id
_entity_poly.type
_entity_poly.pdbx_seq_one_letter_code
_entity_poly.pdbx_strand_id
1 'polypeptide(L)'
;MVNCPRCGTAVDVPVKTWAIPSRKPLKEGEEPRLAGIFECPKCGVRFRAAVMARGKTEEEGNIRSMVERIKGIKGELMQTLVSLREKINTLETERASLMVEIEKLRRVAEARVATLENEVSTLRNDAKSLRDLLGYREEEK
;
A
#
# COMPACT_ATOMS: atom_id res chain seq x y z
N MET A 1 -25.31 -31.93 -15.29
CA MET A 1 -25.39 -33.32 -14.83
C MET A 1 -26.38 -34.11 -15.67
N VAL A 2 -25.92 -35.19 -16.31
CA VAL A 2 -26.75 -36.11 -17.11
C VAL A 2 -26.49 -37.54 -16.64
N ASN A 3 -27.54 -38.34 -16.50
CA ASN A 3 -27.42 -39.73 -16.04
C ASN A 3 -27.11 -40.68 -17.20
N CYS A 4 -26.16 -41.60 -16.98
CA CYS A 4 -25.83 -42.66 -17.93
C CYS A 4 -27.04 -43.57 -18.15
N PRO A 5 -27.46 -43.79 -19.41
CA PRO A 5 -28.64 -44.62 -19.71
C PRO A 5 -28.44 -46.12 -19.40
N ARG A 6 -27.18 -46.57 -19.22
CA ARG A 6 -26.88 -47.98 -18.95
C ARG A 6 -26.73 -48.33 -17.47
N CYS A 7 -26.15 -47.43 -16.67
CA CYS A 7 -25.81 -47.73 -15.27
C CYS A 7 -26.25 -46.66 -14.27
N GLY A 8 -26.95 -45.62 -14.73
CA GLY A 8 -27.47 -44.54 -13.88
C GLY A 8 -26.43 -43.58 -13.31
N THR A 9 -25.13 -43.77 -13.59
CA THR A 9 -24.07 -42.89 -13.07
C THR A 9 -24.20 -41.49 -13.64
N ALA A 10 -24.17 -40.48 -12.79
CA ALA A 10 -24.23 -39.09 -13.18
C ALA A 10 -22.89 -38.60 -13.77
N VAL A 11 -22.95 -37.91 -14.90
CA VAL A 11 -21.79 -37.38 -15.63
C VAL A 11 -22.01 -35.88 -15.90
N ASP A 12 -21.00 -35.05 -15.61
CA ASP A 12 -21.09 -33.59 -15.76
C ASP A 12 -20.37 -33.03 -16.98
N VAL A 13 -19.22 -33.62 -17.34
CA VAL A 13 -18.36 -33.08 -18.40
C VAL A 13 -18.59 -33.85 -19.70
N PRO A 14 -19.08 -33.21 -20.78
CA PRO A 14 -19.18 -33.82 -22.09
C PRO A 14 -17.78 -33.91 -22.75
N VAL A 15 -17.55 -34.98 -23.51
CA VAL A 15 -16.33 -35.21 -24.31
C VAL A 15 -16.29 -34.30 -25.53
N LYS A 16 -17.45 -34.03 -26.14
CA LYS A 16 -17.58 -33.16 -27.31
C LYS A 16 -18.95 -32.51 -27.33
N THR A 17 -19.02 -31.23 -27.69
CA THR A 17 -20.27 -30.48 -27.83
C THR A 17 -20.40 -29.87 -29.22
N TRP A 18 -21.64 -29.75 -29.71
CA TRP A 18 -21.97 -29.02 -30.94
C TRP A 18 -23.34 -28.34 -30.80
N ALA A 19 -23.55 -27.27 -31.58
CA ALA A 19 -24.84 -26.58 -31.64
C ALA A 19 -25.83 -27.39 -32.50
N ILE A 20 -27.06 -27.56 -32.02
CA ILE A 20 -28.13 -28.15 -32.82
C ILE A 20 -28.70 -27.07 -33.74
N PRO A 21 -28.65 -27.23 -35.08
CA PRO A 21 -29.27 -26.28 -36.00
C PRO A 21 -30.77 -26.17 -35.73
N SER A 22 -31.26 -24.98 -35.39
CA SER A 22 -32.69 -24.73 -35.21
C SER A 22 -33.32 -24.31 -36.53
N ARG A 23 -34.52 -24.84 -36.81
CA ARG A 23 -35.32 -24.48 -38.00
C ARG A 23 -35.94 -23.08 -37.94
N LYS A 24 -35.92 -22.45 -36.76
CA LYS A 24 -36.42 -21.09 -36.53
C LYS A 24 -35.23 -20.18 -36.24
N PRO A 25 -35.25 -18.91 -36.71
CA PRO A 25 -34.24 -17.94 -36.32
C PRO A 25 -34.26 -17.77 -34.80
N LEU A 26 -33.07 -17.82 -34.21
CA LEU A 26 -32.87 -17.65 -32.77
C LEU A 26 -33.36 -16.24 -32.39
N LYS A 27 -34.27 -16.13 -31.42
CA LYS A 27 -34.68 -14.83 -30.91
C LYS A 27 -33.54 -14.21 -30.09
N GLU A 28 -33.46 -12.88 -30.06
CA GLU A 28 -32.48 -12.16 -29.26
C GLU A 28 -32.65 -12.54 -27.77
N GLY A 29 -31.62 -13.21 -27.21
CA GLY A 29 -31.64 -13.76 -25.85
C GLY A 29 -31.94 -15.27 -25.72
N GLU A 30 -32.25 -15.99 -26.81
CA GLU A 30 -32.45 -17.44 -26.78
C GLU A 30 -31.11 -18.17 -27.03
N GLU A 31 -30.60 -18.93 -26.07
CA GLU A 31 -29.33 -19.63 -26.24
C GLU A 31 -29.44 -20.83 -27.20
N PRO A 32 -28.43 -21.08 -28.06
CA PRO A 32 -28.46 -22.21 -28.96
C PRO A 32 -28.46 -23.52 -28.15
N ARG A 33 -29.43 -24.40 -28.42
CA ARG A 33 -29.47 -25.73 -27.80
C ARG A 33 -28.21 -26.51 -28.18
N LEU A 34 -27.34 -26.76 -27.20
CA LEU A 34 -26.14 -27.57 -27.41
C LEU A 34 -26.45 -29.04 -27.15
N ALA A 35 -25.89 -29.93 -27.97
CA ALA A 35 -25.81 -31.36 -27.68
C ALA A 35 -24.37 -31.73 -27.34
N GLY A 36 -24.20 -32.63 -26.39
CA GLY A 36 -22.91 -33.19 -25.99
C GLY A 36 -22.90 -34.72 -26.08
N ILE A 37 -21.75 -35.28 -26.43
CA ILE A 37 -21.43 -36.71 -26.21
C ILE A 37 -20.77 -36.82 -24.84
N PHE A 38 -21.30 -37.68 -23.99
CA PHE A 38 -20.76 -38.03 -22.68
C PHE A 38 -20.22 -39.45 -22.73
N GLU A 39 -19.13 -39.71 -22.00
CA GLU A 39 -18.57 -41.04 -21.81
C GLU A 39 -18.71 -41.41 -20.33
N CYS A 40 -19.36 -42.53 -20.03
CA CYS A 40 -19.58 -42.94 -18.65
C CYS A 40 -18.30 -43.51 -18.04
N PRO A 41 -17.78 -42.97 -16.91
CA PRO A 41 -16.58 -43.49 -16.28
C PRO A 41 -16.76 -44.90 -15.69
N LYS A 42 -18.00 -45.30 -15.39
CA LYS A 42 -18.30 -46.60 -14.77
C LYS A 42 -18.44 -47.74 -15.77
N CYS A 43 -19.03 -47.49 -16.95
CA CYS A 43 -19.34 -48.53 -17.92
C CYS A 43 -18.82 -48.27 -19.35
N GLY A 44 -18.08 -47.18 -19.56
CA GLY A 44 -17.44 -46.83 -20.83
C GLY A 44 -18.40 -46.46 -21.97
N VAL A 45 -19.72 -46.44 -21.72
CA VAL A 45 -20.71 -46.15 -22.78
C VAL A 45 -20.68 -44.68 -23.15
N ARG A 46 -20.63 -44.42 -24.46
CA ARG A 46 -20.82 -43.10 -25.05
C ARG A 46 -22.29 -42.85 -25.34
N PHE A 47 -22.83 -41.75 -24.86
CA PHE A 47 -24.23 -41.37 -25.07
C PHE A 47 -24.37 -39.87 -25.36
N ARG A 48 -25.45 -39.49 -26.06
CA ARG A 48 -25.74 -38.10 -26.40
C ARG A 48 -26.77 -37.53 -25.45
N ALA A 49 -26.56 -36.29 -25.00
CA ALA A 49 -27.55 -35.56 -24.21
C ALA A 49 -27.48 -34.06 -24.45
N ALA A 50 -28.57 -33.36 -24.15
CA ALA A 50 -28.61 -31.92 -24.21
C ALA A 50 -27.66 -31.33 -23.15
N VAL A 51 -26.83 -30.38 -23.56
CA VAL A 51 -25.98 -29.59 -22.69
C VAL A 51 -26.64 -28.23 -22.58
N MET A 52 -27.02 -27.82 -21.38
CA MET A 52 -27.32 -26.41 -21.16
C MET A 52 -25.99 -25.68 -21.30
N ALA A 53 -25.92 -24.71 -22.22
CA ALA A 53 -24.78 -23.81 -22.24
C ALA A 53 -24.70 -23.21 -20.83
N ARG A 54 -23.60 -23.44 -20.11
CA ARG A 54 -23.28 -22.53 -19.01
C ARG A 54 -22.91 -21.24 -19.72
N GLY A 55 -23.88 -20.35 -19.90
CA GLY A 55 -23.59 -18.96 -20.25
C GLY A 55 -22.48 -18.48 -19.31
N LYS A 56 -21.53 -17.68 -19.83
CA LYS A 56 -20.53 -17.00 -19.00
C LYS A 56 -21.28 -16.39 -17.82
N THR A 57 -21.10 -16.94 -16.62
CA THR A 57 -21.91 -16.54 -15.48
C THR A 57 -21.65 -15.06 -15.22
N GLU A 58 -22.68 -14.30 -14.85
CA GLU A 58 -22.52 -12.90 -14.40
C GLU A 58 -21.41 -12.78 -13.33
N GLU A 59 -21.19 -13.86 -12.58
CA GLU A 59 -20.09 -14.05 -11.63
C GLU A 59 -18.69 -13.85 -12.24
N GLU A 60 -18.41 -14.33 -13.46
CA GLU A 60 -17.10 -14.12 -14.12
C GLU A 60 -16.88 -12.63 -14.46
N GLY A 61 -17.94 -11.92 -14.84
CA GLY A 61 -17.92 -10.47 -15.07
C GLY A 61 -17.70 -9.70 -13.77
N ASN A 62 -18.37 -10.13 -12.68
CA ASN A 62 -18.25 -9.52 -11.36
C ASN A 62 -16.83 -9.70 -10.79
N ILE A 63 -16.25 -10.91 -10.89
CA ILE A 63 -14.88 -11.19 -10.46
C ILE A 63 -13.88 -10.32 -11.23
N ARG A 64 -14.06 -10.17 -12.55
CA ARG A 64 -13.20 -9.30 -13.37
C ARG A 64 -13.21 -7.85 -12.88
N SER A 65 -14.40 -7.31 -12.61
CA SER A 65 -14.57 -5.96 -12.05
C SER A 65 -13.88 -5.82 -10.69
N MET A 66 -14.03 -6.80 -9.79
CA MET A 66 -13.33 -6.80 -8.50
C MET A 66 -11.80 -6.81 -8.66
N VAL A 67 -11.27 -7.60 -9.61
CA VAL A 67 -9.82 -7.64 -9.90
C VAL A 67 -9.31 -6.30 -10.41
N GLU A 68 -10.05 -5.61 -11.28
CA GLU A 68 -9.69 -4.28 -11.77
C GLU A 68 -9.65 -3.24 -10.63
N ARG A 69 -10.64 -3.28 -9.73
CA ARG A 69 -10.67 -2.42 -8.54
C ARG A 69 -9.47 -2.67 -7.62
N ILE A 70 -9.11 -3.93 -7.38
CA ILE A 70 -7.94 -4.29 -6.56
C ILE A 70 -6.64 -3.77 -7.21
N LYS A 71 -6.51 -3.85 -8.54
CA LYS A 71 -5.35 -3.29 -9.25
C LYS A 71 -5.28 -1.76 -9.10
N GLY A 72 -6.41 -1.07 -9.17
CA GLY A 72 -6.48 0.38 -8.92
C GLY A 72 -6.00 0.75 -7.52
N ILE A 73 -6.57 0.11 -6.48
CA ILE A 73 -6.17 0.32 -5.08
C ILE A 73 -4.67 0.04 -4.89
N LYS A 74 -4.16 -1.05 -5.46
CA LYS A 74 -2.73 -1.38 -5.41
C LYS A 74 -1.87 -0.27 -6.03
N GLY A 75 -2.31 0.34 -7.13
CA GLY A 75 -1.63 1.47 -7.77
C GLY A 75 -1.60 2.72 -6.89
N GLU A 76 -2.74 3.10 -6.33
CA GLU A 76 -2.85 4.25 -5.41
C GLU A 76 -2.00 4.07 -4.15
N LEU A 77 -1.99 2.86 -3.59
CA LEU A 77 -1.14 2.52 -2.45
C LEU A 77 0.35 2.60 -2.79
N MET A 78 0.76 2.20 -3.99
CA MET A 78 2.16 2.37 -4.42
C MET A 78 2.53 3.84 -4.58
N GLN A 79 1.64 4.67 -5.13
CA GLN A 79 1.90 6.10 -5.30
C GLN A 79 2.00 6.82 -3.95
N THR A 80 1.10 6.51 -3.02
CA THR A 80 1.15 7.07 -1.65
C THR A 80 2.42 6.63 -0.91
N LEU A 81 2.84 5.36 -1.06
CA LEU A 81 4.10 4.87 -0.48
C LEU A 81 5.32 5.65 -1.00
N VAL A 82 5.39 5.92 -2.31
CA VAL A 82 6.47 6.70 -2.92
C VAL A 82 6.46 8.13 -2.36
N SER A 83 5.30 8.80 -2.36
CA SER A 83 5.18 10.16 -1.82
C SER A 83 5.57 10.25 -0.35
N LEU A 84 5.20 9.25 0.47
CA LEU A 84 5.58 9.21 1.88
C LEU A 84 7.10 9.02 2.05
N ARG A 85 7.73 8.16 1.25
CA ARG A 85 9.20 7.99 1.27
C ARG A 85 9.93 9.26 0.90
N GLU A 86 9.46 9.98 -0.12
CA GLU A 86 10.02 11.28 -0.50
C GLU A 86 9.92 12.30 0.64
N LYS A 87 8.74 12.39 1.29
CA LYS A 87 8.54 13.27 2.45
C LYS A 87 9.42 12.91 3.64
N ILE A 88 9.61 11.61 3.90
CA ILE A 88 10.52 11.14 4.95
C ILE A 88 11.95 11.60 4.65
N ASN A 89 12.43 11.40 3.42
CA ASN A 89 13.76 11.83 3.02
C ASN A 89 13.96 13.35 3.16
N THR A 90 12.97 14.16 2.74
CA THR A 90 13.05 15.62 2.92
C THR A 90 13.11 16.00 4.40
N LEU A 91 12.26 15.41 5.24
CA LEU A 91 12.27 15.68 6.69
C LEU A 91 13.58 15.24 7.35
N GLU A 92 14.18 14.14 6.91
CA GLU A 92 15.49 13.69 7.39
C GLU A 92 16.59 14.69 7.05
N THR A 93 16.58 15.26 5.83
CA THR A 93 17.54 16.29 5.44
C THR A 93 17.35 17.60 6.21
N GLU A 94 16.10 18.04 6.40
CA GLU A 94 15.76 19.24 7.18
C GLU A 94 16.14 19.08 8.66
N ARG A 95 15.89 17.90 9.24
CA ARG A 95 16.34 17.59 10.59
C ARG A 95 17.86 17.69 10.70
N ALA A 96 18.61 17.15 9.74
CA ALA A 96 20.06 17.20 9.77
C ALA A 96 20.60 18.63 9.69
N SER A 97 20.03 19.47 8.81
CA SER A 97 20.44 20.87 8.68
C SER A 97 20.12 21.68 9.95
N LEU A 98 18.94 21.51 10.53
CA LEU A 98 18.54 22.18 11.78
C LEU A 98 19.44 21.79 12.96
N MET A 99 19.86 20.52 13.05
CA MET A 99 20.79 20.08 14.09
C MET A 99 22.14 20.79 13.98
N VAL A 100 22.64 21.01 12.76
CA VAL A 100 23.88 21.78 12.53
C VAL A 100 23.71 23.24 12.92
N GLU A 101 22.56 23.84 12.62
CA GLU A 101 22.27 25.23 12.97
C GLU A 101 22.16 25.43 14.50
N ILE A 102 21.49 24.52 15.21
CA ILE A 102 21.41 24.52 16.67
C ILE A 102 22.81 24.48 17.29
N GLU A 103 23.67 23.58 16.81
CA GLU A 103 25.04 23.44 17.32
C GLU A 103 25.86 24.71 17.05
N LYS A 104 25.69 25.33 15.88
CA LYS A 104 26.35 26.61 15.56
C LYS A 104 25.89 27.73 16.51
N LEU A 105 24.59 27.86 16.73
CA LEU A 105 24.03 28.87 17.64
C LEU A 105 24.49 28.65 19.07
N ARG A 106 24.54 27.38 19.51
CA ARG A 106 25.05 26.99 20.83
C ARG A 106 26.50 27.42 21.01
N ARG A 107 27.39 27.13 20.05
CA ARG A 107 28.80 27.55 20.12
C ARG A 107 28.97 29.07 20.18
N VAL A 108 28.17 29.81 19.43
CA VAL A 108 28.19 31.28 19.46
C VAL A 108 27.74 31.79 20.84
N ALA A 109 26.71 31.19 21.42
CA ALA A 109 26.24 31.54 22.76
C ALA A 109 27.29 31.22 23.83
N GLU A 110 27.87 30.02 23.80
CA GLU A 110 28.93 29.59 24.74
C GLU A 110 30.17 30.51 24.65
N ALA A 111 30.60 30.87 23.43
CA ALA A 111 31.71 31.79 23.24
C ALA A 111 31.41 33.19 23.80
N ARG A 112 30.20 33.70 23.61
CA ARG A 112 29.77 35.00 24.18
C ARG A 112 29.73 34.97 25.70
N VAL A 113 29.23 33.89 26.29
CA VAL A 113 29.22 33.71 27.75
C VAL A 113 30.65 33.72 28.28
N ALA A 114 31.56 32.97 27.68
CA ALA A 114 32.96 32.95 28.09
C ALA A 114 33.63 34.34 28.01
N THR A 115 33.37 35.11 26.94
CA THR A 115 33.88 36.48 26.84
C THR A 115 33.33 37.38 27.94
N LEU A 116 32.02 37.35 28.18
CA LEU A 116 31.38 38.16 29.22
C LEU A 116 31.82 37.78 30.63
N GLU A 117 32.01 36.48 30.91
CA GLU A 117 32.54 36.01 32.19
C GLU A 117 33.95 36.54 32.43
N ASN A 118 34.80 36.52 31.40
CA ASN A 118 36.14 37.11 31.48
C ASN A 118 36.08 38.62 31.74
N GLU A 119 35.26 39.37 31.00
CA GLU A 119 35.08 40.82 31.21
C GLU A 119 34.55 41.14 32.61
N VAL A 120 33.58 40.38 33.12
CA VAL A 120 33.08 40.56 34.49
C VAL A 120 34.17 40.25 35.51
N SER A 121 35.01 39.25 35.27
CA SER A 121 36.14 38.93 36.16
C SER A 121 37.18 40.05 36.20
N THR A 122 37.53 40.63 35.05
CA THR A 122 38.47 41.75 34.97
C THR A 122 37.89 42.99 35.65
N LEU A 123 36.64 43.34 35.36
CA LEU A 123 35.96 44.47 36.00
C LEU A 123 35.86 44.30 37.52
N ARG A 124 35.61 43.09 38.03
CA ARG A 124 35.63 42.81 39.48
C ARG A 124 37.01 43.03 40.09
N ASN A 125 38.07 42.62 39.41
CA ASN A 125 39.45 42.82 39.86
C ASN A 125 39.85 44.30 39.83
N ASP A 126 39.45 45.03 38.79
CA ASP A 126 39.70 46.46 38.66
C ASP A 126 38.95 47.24 39.75
N ALA A 127 37.68 46.91 39.99
CA ALA A 127 36.88 47.51 41.06
C ALA A 127 37.50 47.27 42.44
N LYS A 128 38.04 46.06 42.69
CA LYS A 128 38.77 45.75 43.92
C LYS A 128 40.06 46.57 44.05
N SER A 129 40.86 46.63 42.99
CA SER A 129 42.12 47.38 42.97
C SER A 129 41.91 48.88 43.20
N LEU A 130 40.87 49.47 42.57
CA LEU A 130 40.48 50.87 42.79
C LEU A 130 40.01 51.13 44.22
N ARG A 131 39.25 50.19 44.79
CA ARG A 131 38.81 50.28 46.19
C ARG A 131 40.00 50.30 47.16
N ASP A 132 40.96 49.41 46.96
CA ASP A 132 42.18 49.32 47.77
C ASP A 132 43.00 50.61 47.67
N LEU A 133 43.15 51.17 46.46
CA LEU A 133 43.85 52.45 46.23
C LEU A 133 43.18 53.65 46.92
N LEU A 134 41.84 53.66 46.99
CA LEU A 134 41.07 54.73 47.62
C LEU A 134 40.93 54.56 49.15
N GLY A 135 41.42 53.45 49.71
CA GLY A 135 41.41 53.21 51.16
C GLY A 135 40.03 52.91 51.75
N TYR A 136 39.05 52.54 50.92
CA TYR A 136 37.74 52.07 51.40
C TYR A 136 37.89 50.65 51.98
N ARG A 137 38.13 50.55 53.29
CA ARG A 137 38.03 49.26 54.01
C ARG A 137 36.57 48.82 54.02
N GLU A 138 36.34 47.53 53.81
CA GLU A 138 35.01 46.93 53.97
C GLU A 138 34.50 47.24 55.37
N GLU A 139 33.37 47.95 55.47
CA GLU A 139 32.54 47.87 56.67
C GLU A 139 32.02 46.44 56.72
N GLU A 140 32.63 45.62 57.57
CA GLU A 140 32.15 44.28 57.91
C GLU A 140 30.68 44.39 58.36
N LYS A 141 29.78 43.79 57.59
CA LYS A 141 28.38 43.54 57.98
C LYS A 141 28.12 42.05 58.06
#